data_AF-A0A436EWC4-F1
#
_entry.id   AF-A0A436EWC4-F1
#
_cell.length_a   1.000
_cell.length_b   1.000
_cell.length_c   1.000
_cell.angle_alpha   90.00
_cell.angle_beta   90.00
_cell.angle_gamma   90.00
#
_symmetry.space_group_name_H-M   'P 1'
#
loop_
_entity.id
_entity.type
_entity.pdbx_description
1 polymer ?
#
loop_
_entity_poly.entity_id
_entity_poly.type
_entity_poly.pdbx_seq_one_letter_code
_entity_poly.pdbx_strand_id
1 'polypeptide(L)'
;MFTLIFTQDKVPEQARAVAVITDASSACMLALDPSASQAALFSGSTSVKLNGCSVMSNSIASDAIKVQGSAGLQADCLISAGGVSLSNPVTTVCAVPITQALPAGDPFVDLPAPVAATPCQNDNKATLGPGTYCSGMNLKGNVTLSPGVYVVQGSFKINANAAITGSGVTIFMSGSSTVSMNGNASVKLSASTSGTYSGVLFYGDRTGMIASSTFNGTADSLLTGAIYFPKQQVNYLGNFSGNGGCTRVVANTIQWSGNSTINQDCSSLGVPNIPAARSVALSE
;
A
#
# COMPACT_ATOMS: atom_id res chain seq x y z
N MET A 1 -53.11 -17.51 17.34
CA MET A 1 -54.18 -18.25 16.61
C MET A 1 -55.03 -17.24 15.83
N PHE A 2 -54.48 -16.62 14.77
CA PHE A 2 -55.19 -15.56 14.00
C PHE A 2 -54.94 -15.57 12.48
N THR A 3 -54.21 -16.55 11.90
CA THR A 3 -53.88 -16.57 10.46
C THR A 3 -54.55 -17.68 9.64
N LEU A 4 -55.55 -18.38 10.17
CA LEU A 4 -56.20 -19.51 9.48
C LEU A 4 -57.46 -19.14 8.65
N ILE A 5 -57.76 -17.84 8.45
CA ILE A 5 -59.05 -17.45 7.84
C ILE A 5 -58.97 -17.03 6.35
N PHE A 6 -57.81 -16.76 5.74
CA PHE A 6 -57.85 -16.08 4.42
C PHE A 6 -57.11 -16.68 3.21
N THR A 7 -56.23 -17.69 3.30
CA THR A 7 -55.64 -18.29 2.08
C THR A 7 -55.17 -19.75 2.29
N GLN A 8 -55.30 -20.60 1.26
CA GLN A 8 -54.75 -21.97 1.20
C GLN A 8 -53.38 -22.05 0.51
N ASP A 9 -52.89 -20.94 -0.04
CA ASP A 9 -51.59 -20.86 -0.69
C ASP A 9 -50.53 -20.33 0.29
N LYS A 10 -49.32 -20.91 0.23
CA LYS A 10 -48.18 -20.42 1.03
C LYS A 10 -47.94 -18.95 0.72
N VAL A 11 -48.03 -18.08 1.73
CA VAL A 11 -47.55 -16.69 1.63
C VAL A 11 -46.03 -16.74 1.43
N PRO A 12 -45.47 -16.24 0.31
CA PRO A 12 -44.03 -16.15 0.16
C PRO A 12 -43.51 -14.98 1.01
N GLU A 13 -43.02 -15.29 2.21
CA GLU A 13 -42.24 -14.36 3.03
C GLU A 13 -40.88 -14.13 2.33
N GLN A 14 -40.69 -12.97 1.71
CA GLN A 14 -39.38 -12.53 1.23
C GLN A 14 -38.71 -11.66 2.29
N ALA A 15 -37.78 -12.24 3.05
CA ALA A 15 -36.90 -11.47 3.91
C ALA A 15 -35.65 -11.05 3.12
N ARG A 16 -35.40 -9.74 3.02
CA ARG A 16 -34.14 -9.20 2.46
C ARG A 16 -33.26 -8.74 3.61
N ALA A 17 -32.26 -9.54 3.97
CA ALA A 17 -31.22 -9.11 4.89
C ALA A 17 -30.17 -8.28 4.11
N VAL A 18 -29.97 -7.03 4.49
CA VAL A 18 -28.89 -6.19 3.96
C VAL A 18 -27.84 -6.05 5.05
N ALA A 19 -26.65 -6.59 4.79
CA ALA A 19 -25.49 -6.40 5.65
C ALA A 19 -24.75 -5.14 5.19
N VAL A 20 -24.64 -4.14 6.08
CA VAL A 20 -23.79 -2.98 5.83
C VAL A 20 -22.42 -3.29 6.42
N ILE A 21 -21.42 -3.31 5.55
CA ILE A 21 -20.03 -3.45 5.95
C ILE A 21 -19.45 -2.06 6.13
N THR A 22 -19.14 -1.67 7.37
CA THR A 22 -18.44 -0.41 7.66
C THR A 22 -17.00 -0.71 8.10
N ASP A 23 -16.08 0.17 7.68
CA ASP A 23 -14.67 0.05 8.09
C ASP A 23 -14.54 0.48 9.55
N ALA A 24 -14.35 -0.48 10.45
CA ALA A 24 -14.16 -0.24 11.87
C ALA A 24 -12.77 0.31 12.19
N SER A 25 -11.81 0.19 11.26
CA SER A 25 -10.46 0.74 11.38
C SER A 25 -9.81 1.00 10.01
N SER A 26 -8.85 1.93 9.98
CA SER A 26 -8.04 2.24 8.81
C SER A 26 -6.67 1.56 8.87
N ALA A 27 -6.20 1.05 7.73
CA ALA A 27 -4.86 0.51 7.56
C ALA A 27 -3.90 1.59 7.02
N CYS A 28 -2.64 1.50 7.43
CA CYS A 28 -1.53 2.10 6.68
C CYS A 28 -0.86 1.08 5.77
N MET A 29 -1.01 -0.20 6.08
CA MET A 29 -0.48 -1.30 5.30
C MET A 29 -1.54 -2.37 5.12
N LEU A 30 -1.74 -2.81 3.88
CA LEU A 30 -2.63 -3.90 3.50
C LEU A 30 -1.88 -4.86 2.57
N ALA A 31 -1.62 -6.08 3.05
CA ALA A 31 -1.16 -7.18 2.20
C ALA A 31 -2.38 -7.90 1.62
N LEU A 32 -2.48 -7.95 0.29
CA LEU A 32 -3.64 -8.44 -0.44
C LEU A 32 -3.61 -9.95 -0.71
N ASP A 33 -2.44 -10.59 -0.68
CA ASP A 33 -2.32 -12.02 -0.99
C ASP A 33 -3.16 -12.87 -0.01
N PRO A 34 -4.08 -13.73 -0.50
CA PRO A 34 -4.99 -14.47 0.36
C PRO A 34 -4.34 -15.68 1.06
N SER A 35 -3.12 -16.07 0.69
CA SER A 35 -2.51 -17.33 1.15
C SER A 35 -1.02 -17.25 1.47
N ALA A 36 -0.34 -16.15 1.13
CA ALA A 36 1.09 -16.02 1.35
C ALA A 36 1.45 -16.14 2.84
N SER A 37 2.40 -17.03 3.13
CA SER A 37 3.12 -17.00 4.40
C SER A 37 3.87 -15.67 4.50
N GLN A 38 3.88 -15.06 5.70
CA GLN A 38 4.58 -13.80 5.95
C GLN A 38 4.15 -12.67 4.99
N ALA A 39 2.87 -12.63 4.63
CA ALA A 39 2.31 -11.64 3.70
C ALA A 39 2.62 -10.19 4.11
N ALA A 40 2.68 -9.91 5.42
CA ALA A 40 3.32 -8.72 5.97
C ALA A 40 4.46 -9.13 6.92
N LEU A 41 5.70 -8.90 6.50
CA LEU A 41 6.90 -9.28 7.24
C LEU A 41 7.69 -8.06 7.72
N PHE A 42 7.95 -8.01 9.03
CA PHE A 42 8.86 -7.07 9.67
C PHE A 42 10.06 -7.83 10.23
N SER A 43 11.25 -7.49 9.76
CA SER A 43 12.47 -8.25 10.06
C SER A 43 13.71 -7.36 10.16
N GLY A 44 14.85 -7.95 10.49
CA GLY A 44 16.10 -7.22 10.72
C GLY A 44 16.04 -6.42 12.01
N SER A 45 16.52 -5.18 11.99
CA SER A 45 16.47 -4.24 13.12
C SER A 45 15.63 -3.01 12.76
N THR A 46 14.55 -3.22 12.01
CA THR A 46 13.64 -2.16 11.58
C THR A 46 12.85 -1.61 12.77
N SER A 47 12.45 -0.34 12.71
CA SER A 47 11.61 0.34 13.69
C SER A 47 10.47 1.04 12.97
N VAL A 48 9.32 0.37 12.87
CA VAL A 48 8.16 0.87 12.14
C VAL A 48 7.15 1.44 13.12
N LYS A 49 6.84 2.74 13.00
CA LYS A 49 5.79 3.42 13.78
C LYS A 49 4.72 3.95 12.85
N LEU A 50 3.52 3.44 13.04
CA LEU A 50 2.31 3.80 12.32
C LEU A 50 1.36 4.45 13.32
N ASN A 51 1.12 5.75 13.20
CA ASN A 51 0.23 6.46 14.12
C ASN A 51 -1.17 6.57 13.51
N GLY A 52 -2.20 6.15 14.26
CA GLY A 52 -3.60 6.30 13.84
C GLY A 52 -4.03 5.30 12.76
N CYS A 53 -3.31 4.18 12.61
CA CYS A 53 -3.66 3.16 11.63
C CYS A 53 -3.09 1.78 11.97
N SER A 54 -3.71 0.76 11.37
CA SER A 54 -3.39 -0.66 11.57
C SER A 54 -2.52 -1.25 10.46
N VAL A 55 -1.97 -2.43 10.72
CA VAL A 55 -1.44 -3.35 9.70
C VAL A 55 -2.48 -4.42 9.43
N MET A 56 -2.87 -4.60 8.17
CA MET A 56 -3.83 -5.61 7.73
C MET A 56 -3.20 -6.62 6.77
N SER A 57 -3.54 -7.90 6.93
CA SER A 57 -3.19 -8.96 6.00
C SER A 57 -4.40 -9.80 5.63
N ASN A 58 -4.63 -9.98 4.33
CA ASN A 58 -5.68 -10.86 3.79
C ASN A 58 -5.27 -12.33 3.79
N SER A 59 -4.03 -12.67 4.14
CA SER A 59 -3.55 -14.04 4.10
C SER A 59 -4.12 -14.88 5.24
N ILE A 60 -4.59 -16.07 4.92
CA ILE A 60 -5.06 -17.08 5.90
C ILE A 60 -3.92 -17.89 6.54
N ALA A 61 -2.66 -17.63 6.17
CA ALA A 61 -1.51 -18.34 6.73
C ALA A 61 -1.38 -18.09 8.24
N SER A 62 -0.85 -19.06 8.98
CA SER A 62 -0.64 -18.94 10.43
C SER A 62 0.36 -17.85 10.83
N ASP A 63 1.20 -17.41 9.90
CA ASP A 63 2.18 -16.33 10.07
C ASP A 63 1.96 -15.19 9.06
N ALA A 64 0.71 -14.95 8.66
CA ALA A 64 0.32 -13.91 7.71
C ALA A 64 0.84 -12.51 8.06
N ILE A 65 0.89 -12.17 9.36
CA ILE A 65 1.72 -11.07 9.86
C ILE A 65 2.85 -11.66 10.69
N LYS A 66 4.09 -11.35 10.34
CA LYS A 66 5.29 -11.85 11.03
C LYS A 66 6.17 -10.69 11.49
N VAL A 67 6.55 -10.70 12.76
CA VAL A 67 7.58 -9.81 13.32
C VAL A 67 8.72 -10.68 13.84
N GLN A 68 9.95 -10.46 13.36
CA GLN A 68 11.12 -11.26 13.72
C GLN A 68 12.44 -10.47 13.77
N GLY A 69 13.52 -11.13 14.21
CA GLY A 69 14.84 -10.50 14.36
C GLY A 69 14.86 -9.58 15.57
N SER A 70 15.25 -8.34 15.40
CA SER A 70 15.18 -7.25 16.39
C SER A 70 14.21 -6.15 15.96
N ALA A 71 13.27 -6.45 15.07
CA ALA A 71 12.32 -5.48 14.56
C ALA A 71 11.37 -4.99 15.66
N GLY A 72 11.17 -3.67 15.72
CA GLY A 72 10.14 -3.00 16.52
C GLY A 72 8.99 -2.54 15.63
N LEU A 73 7.75 -2.74 16.11
CA LEU A 73 6.53 -2.34 15.41
C LEU A 73 5.57 -1.66 16.38
N GLN A 74 5.12 -0.47 16.00
CA GLN A 74 4.05 0.28 16.65
C GLN A 74 2.94 0.55 15.62
N ALA A 75 1.70 0.22 15.97
CA ALA A 75 0.51 0.43 15.14
C ALA A 75 -0.74 0.53 16.03
N ASP A 76 -1.88 0.95 15.50
CA ASP A 76 -3.14 0.91 16.27
C ASP A 76 -3.54 -0.55 16.54
N CYS A 77 -3.51 -1.40 15.51
CA CYS A 77 -3.71 -2.82 15.65
C CYS A 77 -3.01 -3.63 14.56
N LEU A 78 -2.87 -4.93 14.81
CA LEU A 78 -2.49 -5.94 13.82
C LEU A 78 -3.73 -6.78 13.52
N ILE A 79 -4.16 -6.79 12.26
CA ILE A 79 -5.39 -7.45 11.81
C ILE A 79 -5.03 -8.44 10.71
N SER A 80 -5.49 -9.67 10.82
CA SER A 80 -5.14 -10.74 9.90
C SER A 80 -6.33 -11.66 9.64
N ALA A 81 -6.50 -12.09 8.38
CA ALA A 81 -7.44 -13.15 8.03
C ALA A 81 -6.98 -14.53 8.53
N GLY A 82 -5.67 -14.69 8.76
CA GLY A 82 -5.05 -15.86 9.35
C GLY A 82 -4.44 -15.54 10.71
N GLY A 83 -3.19 -15.94 10.91
CA GLY A 83 -2.46 -15.76 12.16
C GLY A 83 -1.51 -14.56 12.20
N VAL A 84 -1.02 -14.28 13.41
CA VAL A 84 0.01 -13.28 13.68
C VAL A 84 1.11 -13.97 14.51
N SER A 85 2.35 -13.90 14.04
CA SER A 85 3.50 -14.52 14.70
C SER A 85 4.52 -13.45 15.10
N LEU A 86 4.65 -13.25 16.41
CA LEU A 86 5.50 -12.22 17.00
C LEU A 86 6.69 -12.88 17.71
N SER A 87 7.89 -12.70 17.21
CA SER A 87 9.12 -13.11 17.89
C SER A 87 9.67 -12.01 18.82
N ASN A 88 9.15 -10.79 18.71
CA ASN A 88 9.47 -9.63 19.54
C ASN A 88 8.17 -8.96 20.03
N PRO A 89 8.19 -8.24 21.16
CA PRO A 89 7.06 -7.43 21.58
C PRO A 89 6.76 -6.31 20.58
N VAL A 90 5.48 -5.99 20.44
CA VAL A 90 4.96 -4.88 19.61
C VAL A 90 4.21 -3.89 20.50
N THR A 91 4.08 -2.64 20.06
CA THR A 91 3.28 -1.63 20.74
C THR A 91 1.99 -1.40 19.97
N THR A 92 0.86 -1.84 20.51
CA THR A 92 -0.47 -1.65 19.89
C THR A 92 -1.42 -0.88 20.80
N VAL A 93 -2.37 -0.17 20.19
CA VAL A 93 -3.51 0.44 20.90
C VAL A 93 -4.55 -0.63 21.23
N CYS A 94 -4.80 -1.56 20.30
CA CYS A 94 -5.65 -2.71 20.58
C CYS A 94 -4.97 -3.67 21.57
N ALA A 95 -5.78 -4.30 22.42
CA ALA A 95 -5.28 -5.18 23.49
C ALA A 95 -4.58 -6.45 22.96
N VAL A 96 -5.09 -7.00 21.85
CA VAL A 96 -4.52 -8.18 21.18
C VAL A 96 -4.69 -8.04 19.66
N PRO A 97 -3.83 -8.67 18.85
CA PRO A 97 -4.05 -8.79 17.41
C PRO A 97 -5.41 -9.42 17.09
N ILE A 98 -6.09 -8.89 16.08
CA ILE A 98 -7.35 -9.44 15.57
C ILE A 98 -7.00 -10.47 14.49
N THR A 99 -7.31 -11.74 14.76
CA THR A 99 -7.09 -12.86 13.81
C THR A 99 -8.43 -13.36 13.30
N GLN A 100 -8.41 -14.15 12.22
CA GLN A 100 -9.62 -14.65 11.55
C GLN A 100 -10.57 -13.51 11.11
N ALA A 101 -10.01 -12.33 10.83
CA ALA A 101 -10.76 -11.20 10.31
C ALA A 101 -11.24 -11.47 8.89
N LEU A 102 -12.33 -10.81 8.48
CA LEU A 102 -12.73 -10.82 7.07
C LEU A 102 -11.64 -10.13 6.22
N PRO A 103 -11.25 -10.69 5.06
CA PRO A 103 -10.34 -10.02 4.15
C PRO A 103 -10.85 -8.62 3.77
N ALA A 104 -9.95 -7.64 3.76
CA ALA A 104 -10.22 -6.32 3.25
C ALA A 104 -10.25 -6.34 1.71
N GLY A 105 -11.18 -5.60 1.11
CA GLY A 105 -11.18 -5.37 -0.32
C GLY A 105 -10.02 -4.48 -0.74
N ASP A 106 -9.61 -4.57 -2.01
CA ASP A 106 -8.61 -3.68 -2.58
C ASP A 106 -9.18 -2.26 -2.73
N PRO A 107 -8.67 -1.25 -1.99
CA PRO A 107 -9.20 0.12 -2.03
C PRO A 107 -8.99 0.84 -3.36
N PHE A 108 -8.10 0.34 -4.22
CA PHE A 108 -7.76 0.95 -5.51
C PHE A 108 -8.28 0.12 -6.70
N VAL A 109 -9.19 -0.84 -6.46
CA VAL A 109 -9.73 -1.72 -7.52
C VAL A 109 -10.40 -0.95 -8.66
N ASP A 110 -11.02 0.20 -8.37
CA ASP A 110 -11.71 1.02 -9.37
C ASP A 110 -10.80 2.10 -9.99
N LEU A 111 -9.54 2.22 -9.54
CA LEU A 111 -8.60 3.22 -10.06
C LEU A 111 -8.17 2.81 -11.49
N PRO A 112 -8.53 3.56 -12.53
CA PRO A 112 -8.20 3.18 -13.91
C PRO A 112 -6.70 3.19 -14.13
N ALA A 113 -6.17 2.24 -14.90
CA ALA A 113 -4.76 2.26 -15.27
C ALA A 113 -4.49 3.43 -16.26
N PRO A 114 -3.44 4.25 -16.05
CA PRO A 114 -3.01 5.23 -17.03
C PRO A 114 -2.74 4.61 -18.40
N VAL A 115 -3.22 5.29 -19.45
CA VAL A 115 -3.00 4.87 -20.83
C VAL A 115 -1.64 5.37 -21.31
N ALA A 116 -0.86 4.49 -21.93
CA ALA A 116 0.38 4.86 -22.57
C ALA A 116 0.13 5.79 -23.76
N ALA A 117 0.95 6.83 -23.88
CA ALA A 117 0.89 7.82 -24.94
C ALA A 117 2.16 7.78 -25.81
N THR A 118 2.01 8.19 -27.06
CA THR A 118 3.12 8.37 -28.00
C THR A 118 3.26 9.85 -28.39
N PRO A 119 4.47 10.36 -28.64
CA PRO A 119 5.76 9.65 -28.61
C PRO A 119 6.26 9.40 -27.19
N CYS A 120 7.15 8.40 -27.05
CA CYS A 120 7.85 8.11 -25.80
C CYS A 120 8.80 9.25 -25.41
N GLN A 121 8.90 9.52 -24.12
CA GLN A 121 9.85 10.44 -23.51
C GLN A 121 11.16 9.72 -23.17
N ASN A 122 12.24 10.50 -23.00
CA ASN A 122 13.52 10.03 -22.47
C ASN A 122 13.81 10.66 -21.10
N ASP A 123 14.67 10.02 -20.34
CA ASP A 123 15.06 10.35 -18.97
C ASP A 123 16.38 11.14 -18.86
N ASN A 124 16.96 11.56 -19.99
CA ASN A 124 18.28 12.21 -20.07
C ASN A 124 18.25 13.72 -19.77
N LYS A 125 17.38 14.16 -18.84
CA LYS A 125 17.24 15.58 -18.46
C LYS A 125 17.19 15.74 -16.96
N ALA A 126 17.66 16.88 -16.47
CA ALA A 126 17.55 17.25 -15.05
C ALA A 126 16.10 17.54 -14.62
N THR A 127 15.22 17.88 -15.56
CA THR A 127 13.78 18.01 -15.30
C THR A 127 13.01 17.17 -16.31
N LEU A 128 12.17 16.28 -15.79
CA LEU A 128 11.38 15.32 -16.56
C LEU A 128 9.91 15.70 -16.45
N GLY A 129 9.24 15.79 -17.60
CA GLY A 129 7.80 16.06 -17.67
C GLY A 129 6.97 14.77 -17.61
N PRO A 130 5.66 14.87 -17.30
CA PRO A 130 4.76 13.72 -17.38
C PRO A 130 4.66 13.17 -18.81
N GLY A 131 4.36 11.89 -18.93
CA GLY A 131 4.32 11.19 -20.21
C GLY A 131 4.69 9.71 -20.10
N THR A 132 4.91 9.07 -21.24
CA THR A 132 5.25 7.65 -21.30
C THR A 132 6.74 7.44 -21.53
N TYR A 133 7.35 6.60 -20.70
CA TYR A 133 8.76 6.22 -20.73
C TYR A 133 8.87 4.76 -21.14
N CYS A 134 8.97 4.52 -22.44
CA CYS A 134 8.85 3.18 -23.04
C CYS A 134 10.05 2.25 -22.80
N SER A 135 11.18 2.81 -22.35
CA SER A 135 12.41 2.07 -22.04
C SER A 135 12.71 2.05 -20.54
N GLY A 136 11.70 2.33 -19.71
CA GLY A 136 11.87 2.59 -18.28
C GLY A 136 12.51 3.95 -18.02
N MET A 137 12.99 4.12 -16.79
CA MET A 137 13.69 5.32 -16.31
C MET A 137 14.88 4.90 -15.46
N ASN A 138 16.06 5.42 -15.74
CA ASN A 138 17.32 5.12 -15.06
C ASN A 138 17.94 6.42 -14.52
N LEU A 139 17.36 6.93 -13.44
CA LEU A 139 17.64 8.25 -12.90
C LEU A 139 18.98 8.31 -12.16
N LYS A 140 19.77 9.34 -12.47
CA LYS A 140 21.12 9.59 -11.94
C LYS A 140 21.29 11.08 -11.68
N GLY A 141 22.11 11.45 -10.69
CA GLY A 141 22.33 12.84 -10.32
C GLY A 141 21.06 13.50 -9.77
N ASN A 142 20.88 14.79 -10.04
CA ASN A 142 19.74 15.56 -9.56
C ASN A 142 18.66 15.59 -10.64
N VAL A 143 17.50 15.00 -10.36
CA VAL A 143 16.37 14.96 -11.29
C VAL A 143 15.10 15.45 -10.60
N THR A 144 14.39 16.37 -11.26
CA THR A 144 13.08 16.86 -10.82
C THR A 144 11.98 16.35 -11.74
N LEU A 145 10.95 15.74 -11.16
CA LEU A 145 9.73 15.35 -11.85
C LEU A 145 8.72 16.49 -11.75
N SER A 146 8.30 17.04 -12.89
CA SER A 146 7.20 18.00 -12.95
C SER A 146 5.87 17.33 -12.57
N PRO A 147 4.87 18.08 -12.03
CA PRO A 147 3.58 17.49 -11.67
C PRO A 147 2.92 16.77 -12.85
N GLY A 148 2.32 15.61 -12.59
CA GLY A 148 1.56 14.83 -13.58
C GLY A 148 1.77 13.33 -13.50
N VAL A 149 1.28 12.62 -14.52
CA VAL A 149 1.29 11.14 -14.58
C VAL A 149 2.44 10.64 -15.46
N TYR A 150 3.21 9.71 -14.92
CA TYR A 150 4.33 9.05 -15.57
C TYR A 150 3.97 7.58 -15.83
N VAL A 151 3.89 7.18 -17.10
CA VAL A 151 3.66 5.79 -17.49
C VAL A 151 5.01 5.17 -17.82
N VAL A 152 5.48 4.24 -16.99
CA VAL A 152 6.79 3.62 -17.11
C VAL A 152 6.63 2.19 -17.62
N GLN A 153 7.20 1.91 -18.80
CA GLN A 153 7.25 0.56 -19.38
C GLN A 153 8.71 0.08 -19.30
N GLY A 154 9.02 -0.71 -18.29
CA GLY A 154 10.39 -1.08 -17.90
C GLY A 154 10.72 -0.62 -16.49
N SER A 155 11.97 -0.82 -16.06
CA SER A 155 12.35 -0.51 -14.68
C SER A 155 12.34 1.00 -14.40
N PHE A 156 11.78 1.40 -13.26
CA PHE A 156 12.00 2.71 -12.66
C PHE A 156 13.13 2.60 -11.64
N LYS A 157 14.34 2.92 -12.07
CA LYS A 157 15.58 2.77 -11.31
C LYS A 157 16.11 4.13 -10.87
N ILE A 158 16.33 4.27 -9.56
CA ILE A 158 17.04 5.41 -8.97
C ILE A 158 18.41 4.91 -8.49
N ASN A 159 19.48 5.44 -9.07
CA ASN A 159 20.84 5.03 -8.75
C ASN A 159 21.32 5.61 -7.41
N ALA A 160 22.36 5.00 -6.83
CA ALA A 160 23.01 5.54 -5.63
C ALA A 160 23.47 6.99 -5.86
N ASN A 161 23.41 7.81 -4.82
CA ASN A 161 23.77 9.24 -4.84
C ASN A 161 22.91 10.11 -5.77
N ALA A 162 21.81 9.58 -6.33
CA ALA A 162 20.83 10.40 -7.03
C ALA A 162 19.95 11.16 -6.02
N ALA A 163 19.59 12.40 -6.37
CA ALA A 163 18.63 13.21 -5.63
C ALA A 163 17.41 13.47 -6.52
N ILE A 164 16.30 12.81 -6.19
CA ILE A 164 15.07 12.87 -6.99
C ILE A 164 14.02 13.68 -6.24
N THR A 165 13.48 14.71 -6.87
CA THR A 165 12.42 15.55 -6.30
C THR A 165 11.20 15.60 -7.21
N GLY A 166 10.02 15.74 -6.64
CA GLY A 166 8.78 15.86 -7.42
C GLY A 166 7.58 16.05 -6.52
N SER A 167 6.67 16.93 -6.93
CA SER A 167 5.42 17.17 -6.20
C SER A 167 4.26 17.07 -7.16
N GLY A 168 3.18 16.43 -6.72
CA GLY A 168 2.00 16.22 -7.55
C GLY A 168 2.21 15.20 -8.66
N VAL A 169 2.96 14.12 -8.37
CA VAL A 169 3.30 13.09 -9.37
C VAL A 169 2.62 11.76 -9.08
N THR A 170 2.23 11.05 -10.14
CA THR A 170 1.82 9.64 -10.06
C THR A 170 2.68 8.85 -11.01
N ILE A 171 3.36 7.83 -10.51
CA ILE A 171 4.25 6.94 -11.27
C ILE A 171 3.55 5.60 -11.44
N PHE A 172 3.08 5.32 -12.64
CA PHE A 172 2.45 4.07 -13.00
C PHE A 172 3.46 3.12 -13.67
N MET A 173 3.59 1.93 -13.11
CA MET A 173 4.44 0.85 -13.59
C MET A 173 3.60 -0.09 -14.44
N SER A 174 3.73 0.00 -15.77
CA SER A 174 2.91 -0.76 -16.71
C SER A 174 3.33 -2.23 -16.80
N GLY A 175 2.37 -3.15 -16.88
CA GLY A 175 2.61 -4.59 -16.87
C GLY A 175 3.38 -5.05 -15.63
N SER A 176 4.43 -5.84 -15.83
CA SER A 176 5.27 -6.37 -14.73
C SER A 176 6.47 -5.46 -14.39
N SER A 177 6.41 -4.18 -14.77
CA SER A 177 7.49 -3.22 -14.51
C SER A 177 7.71 -3.01 -13.01
N THR A 178 8.96 -2.80 -12.60
CA THR A 178 9.35 -2.75 -11.19
C THR A 178 10.07 -1.46 -10.83
N VAL A 179 10.01 -1.11 -9.54
CA VAL A 179 10.75 -0.01 -8.93
C VAL A 179 12.01 -0.54 -8.26
N SER A 180 13.13 0.17 -8.44
CA SER A 180 14.40 -0.13 -7.75
C SER A 180 15.08 1.15 -7.31
N MET A 181 14.99 1.47 -6.03
CA MET A 181 15.72 2.59 -5.42
C MET A 181 16.94 2.06 -4.65
N ASN A 182 18.09 2.73 -4.78
CA ASN A 182 19.31 2.36 -4.07
C ASN A 182 19.43 3.09 -2.72
N GLY A 183 20.08 2.48 -1.73
CA GLY A 183 20.10 2.99 -0.34
C GLY A 183 20.83 4.32 -0.11
N ASN A 184 21.70 4.75 -1.03
CA ASN A 184 22.35 6.06 -0.96
C ASN A 184 21.65 7.13 -1.81
N ALA A 185 20.45 6.85 -2.33
CA ALA A 185 19.64 7.85 -3.02
C ALA A 185 18.84 8.68 -2.01
N SER A 186 18.63 9.96 -2.32
CA SER A 186 17.69 10.84 -1.63
C SER A 186 16.47 11.04 -2.52
N VAL A 187 15.31 10.56 -2.10
CA VAL A 187 14.09 10.59 -2.94
C VAL A 187 13.00 11.33 -2.18
N LYS A 188 12.53 12.46 -2.72
CA LYS A 188 11.45 13.28 -2.15
C LYS A 188 10.33 13.43 -3.16
N LEU A 189 9.32 12.57 -3.07
CA LEU A 189 8.19 12.53 -4.01
C LEU A 189 6.86 12.62 -3.26
N SER A 190 5.93 13.43 -3.78
CA SER A 190 4.55 13.48 -3.29
C SER A 190 3.53 13.28 -4.41
N ALA A 191 2.48 12.52 -4.09
CA ALA A 191 1.33 12.31 -4.95
C ALA A 191 0.60 13.62 -5.27
N SER A 192 -0.18 13.62 -6.35
CA SER A 192 -1.18 14.66 -6.58
C SER A 192 -2.19 14.68 -5.44
N THR A 193 -2.67 15.87 -5.04
CA THR A 193 -3.76 16.04 -4.08
C THR A 193 -5.13 16.19 -4.75
N SER A 194 -5.18 16.12 -6.08
CA SER A 194 -6.40 16.23 -6.87
C SER A 194 -6.35 15.39 -8.15
N GLY A 195 -7.49 15.29 -8.85
CA GLY A 195 -7.63 14.50 -10.07
C GLY A 195 -7.77 13.00 -9.82
N THR A 196 -7.83 12.23 -10.90
CA THR A 196 -8.11 10.78 -10.88
C THR A 196 -7.17 9.98 -9.99
N TYR A 197 -5.90 10.39 -9.92
CA TYR A 197 -4.85 9.69 -9.15
C TYR A 197 -4.51 10.39 -7.84
N SER A 198 -5.43 11.22 -7.31
CA SER A 198 -5.25 11.90 -6.04
C SER A 198 -4.85 10.91 -4.94
N GLY A 199 -3.77 11.24 -4.22
CA GLY A 199 -3.24 10.43 -3.13
C GLY A 199 -2.46 9.19 -3.57
N VAL A 200 -2.30 8.89 -4.87
CA VAL A 200 -1.55 7.72 -5.36
C VAL A 200 -0.22 8.14 -5.96
N LEU A 201 0.88 7.74 -5.30
CA LEU A 201 2.24 8.07 -5.72
C LEU A 201 2.80 7.02 -6.67
N PHE A 202 2.68 5.74 -6.31
CA PHE A 202 3.08 4.62 -7.16
C PHE A 202 1.90 3.69 -7.40
N TYR A 203 1.73 3.27 -8.66
CA TYR A 203 0.69 2.35 -9.08
C TYR A 203 1.30 1.27 -9.99
N GLY A 204 1.40 0.04 -9.50
CA GLY A 204 1.71 -1.14 -10.31
C GLY A 204 0.47 -1.69 -11.03
N ASP A 205 0.63 -2.02 -12.29
CA ASP A 205 -0.43 -2.59 -13.12
C ASP A 205 -1.05 -3.85 -12.52
N ARG A 206 -2.37 -3.84 -12.37
CA ARG A 206 -3.18 -4.96 -11.86
C ARG A 206 -3.11 -6.20 -12.77
N THR A 207 -2.79 -6.01 -14.03
CA THR A 207 -2.68 -7.07 -15.05
C THR A 207 -1.26 -7.65 -15.17
N GLY A 208 -0.29 -7.09 -14.43
CA GLY A 208 1.07 -7.59 -14.37
C GLY A 208 1.19 -8.98 -13.75
N MET A 209 2.35 -9.60 -13.96
CA MET A 209 2.73 -10.84 -13.29
C MET A 209 3.34 -10.55 -11.91
N ILE A 210 3.51 -11.61 -11.11
CA ILE A 210 4.19 -11.52 -9.82
C ILE A 210 5.62 -11.00 -10.03
N ALA A 211 5.95 -9.95 -9.30
CA ALA A 211 7.29 -9.35 -9.30
C ALA A 211 7.59 -8.72 -7.93
N SER A 212 8.72 -8.04 -7.82
CA SER A 212 9.11 -7.35 -6.60
C SER A 212 9.63 -5.95 -6.91
N SER A 213 9.14 -4.98 -6.15
CA SER A 213 9.56 -3.58 -6.22
C SER A 213 10.22 -3.18 -4.90
N THR A 214 11.39 -2.55 -5.00
CA THR A 214 12.24 -2.20 -3.87
C THR A 214 12.33 -0.69 -3.70
N PHE A 215 11.90 -0.24 -2.52
CA PHE A 215 11.98 1.12 -2.03
C PHE A 215 13.06 1.17 -0.97
N ASN A 216 14.06 2.00 -1.20
CA ASN A 216 15.23 2.18 -0.34
C ASN A 216 15.70 3.63 -0.51
N GLY A 217 16.54 4.07 0.41
CA GLY A 217 17.11 5.40 0.37
C GLY A 217 17.76 5.74 1.70
N THR A 218 18.11 7.01 1.83
CA THR A 218 18.67 7.56 3.06
C THR A 218 17.57 7.97 4.05
N ALA A 219 17.99 8.38 5.25
CA ALA A 219 17.10 8.97 6.24
C ALA A 219 16.46 10.31 5.79
N ASP A 220 16.93 10.91 4.70
CA ASP A 220 16.33 12.14 4.13
C ASP A 220 15.27 11.84 3.06
N SER A 221 15.05 10.57 2.74
CA SER A 221 14.07 10.17 1.72
C SER A 221 12.65 10.22 2.27
N LEU A 222 11.76 10.77 1.45
CA LEU A 222 10.38 11.12 1.76
C LEU A 222 9.46 10.70 0.61
N LEU A 223 8.56 9.75 0.88
CA LEU A 223 7.50 9.38 -0.06
C LEU A 223 6.14 9.72 0.57
N THR A 224 5.35 10.52 -0.12
CA THR A 224 4.02 10.96 0.35
C THR A 224 2.95 10.52 -0.63
N GLY A 225 2.02 9.69 -0.18
CA GLY A 225 0.95 9.08 -0.97
C GLY A 225 0.92 7.56 -0.85
N ALA A 226 0.00 6.94 -1.57
CA ALA A 226 -0.18 5.51 -1.62
C ALA A 226 0.83 4.86 -2.57
N ILE A 227 1.34 3.71 -2.15
CA ILE A 227 2.12 2.77 -2.94
C ILE A 227 1.24 1.56 -3.15
N TYR A 228 0.72 1.42 -4.37
CA TYR A 228 -0.24 0.40 -4.74
C TYR A 228 0.38 -0.60 -5.73
N PHE A 229 0.61 -1.84 -5.31
CA PHE A 229 1.22 -2.90 -6.12
C PHE A 229 0.51 -4.25 -5.89
N PRO A 230 -0.71 -4.42 -6.41
CA PRO A 230 -1.58 -5.56 -6.09
C PRO A 230 -1.06 -6.92 -6.58
N LYS A 231 -0.05 -6.92 -7.46
CA LYS A 231 0.60 -8.13 -7.98
C LYS A 231 2.05 -8.29 -7.53
N GLN A 232 2.63 -7.32 -6.83
CA GLN A 232 4.05 -7.35 -6.51
C GLN A 232 4.30 -7.30 -5.01
N GLN A 233 5.42 -7.90 -4.61
CA GLN A 233 5.99 -7.69 -3.30
C GLN A 233 6.62 -6.29 -3.23
N VAL A 234 6.22 -5.51 -2.23
CA VAL A 234 6.86 -4.22 -1.91
C VAL A 234 7.88 -4.44 -0.81
N ASN A 235 9.15 -4.25 -1.15
CA ASN A 235 10.26 -4.29 -0.19
C ASN A 235 10.63 -2.87 0.22
N TYR A 236 10.59 -2.62 1.51
CA TYR A 236 11.26 -1.48 2.09
C TYR A 236 12.55 -1.92 2.75
N LEU A 237 13.66 -1.38 2.24
CA LEU A 237 15.00 -1.70 2.68
C LEU A 237 15.73 -0.46 3.21
N GLY A 238 16.76 -0.70 4.03
CA GLY A 238 17.82 0.27 4.32
C GLY A 238 17.48 1.29 5.43
N ASN A 239 17.92 2.54 5.27
CA ASN A 239 17.81 3.61 6.27
C ASN A 239 16.67 4.60 5.95
N PHE A 240 15.70 4.20 5.13
CA PHE A 240 14.57 5.06 4.75
C PHE A 240 13.84 5.51 6.02
N SER A 241 13.83 6.82 6.30
CA SER A 241 13.22 7.34 7.54
C SER A 241 11.71 7.56 7.41
N GLY A 242 11.24 7.86 6.18
CA GLY A 242 9.87 8.30 5.93
C GLY A 242 9.40 9.45 6.83
N ASN A 243 10.31 10.15 7.52
CA ASN A 243 9.97 11.07 8.60
C ASN A 243 9.40 12.37 8.00
N GLY A 244 8.20 12.75 8.44
CA GLY A 244 7.41 13.83 7.81
C GLY A 244 6.70 13.39 6.53
N GLY A 245 6.77 12.10 6.17
CA GLY A 245 6.03 11.50 5.07
C GLY A 245 4.70 10.95 5.52
N CYS A 246 3.87 10.62 4.53
CA CYS A 246 2.68 9.81 4.73
C CYS A 246 2.64 8.78 3.61
N THR A 247 3.30 7.65 3.83
CA THR A 247 3.22 6.51 2.92
C THR A 247 2.19 5.51 3.41
N ARG A 248 1.20 5.21 2.57
CA ARG A 248 0.28 4.10 2.75
C ARG A 248 0.61 3.00 1.74
N VAL A 249 0.65 1.74 2.14
CA VAL A 249 1.08 0.64 1.26
C VAL A 249 -0.05 -0.37 1.08
N VAL A 250 -0.41 -0.65 -0.16
CA VAL A 250 -1.31 -1.73 -0.55
C VAL A 250 -0.58 -2.58 -1.57
N ALA A 251 -0.22 -3.81 -1.24
CA ALA A 251 0.60 -4.64 -2.12
C ALA A 251 0.18 -6.11 -2.05
N ASN A 252 0.69 -6.96 -2.96
CA ASN A 252 0.47 -8.41 -2.85
C ASN A 252 1.04 -8.92 -1.52
N THR A 253 2.32 -8.64 -1.29
CA THR A 253 3.01 -8.86 -0.01
C THR A 253 3.87 -7.64 0.33
N ILE A 254 4.16 -7.45 1.61
CA ILE A 254 4.92 -6.32 2.14
C ILE A 254 6.06 -6.87 2.99
N GLN A 255 7.29 -6.42 2.72
CA GLN A 255 8.44 -6.75 3.54
C GLN A 255 9.18 -5.49 3.97
N TRP A 256 9.36 -5.34 5.27
CA TRP A 256 10.25 -4.36 5.89
C TRP A 256 11.48 -5.07 6.45
N SER A 257 12.66 -4.67 5.99
CA SER A 257 13.92 -5.22 6.50
C SER A 257 15.06 -4.20 6.47
N GLY A 258 16.07 -4.39 7.32
CA GLY A 258 17.19 -3.46 7.49
C GLY A 258 17.10 -2.65 8.78
N ASN A 259 17.62 -1.41 8.77
CA ASN A 259 17.61 -0.47 9.91
C ASN A 259 16.66 0.71 9.64
N SER A 260 15.54 0.44 8.96
CA SER A 260 14.60 1.49 8.57
C SER A 260 13.86 1.99 9.79
N THR A 261 13.79 3.30 9.99
CA THR A 261 12.88 3.90 10.98
C THR A 261 11.74 4.51 10.20
N ILE A 262 10.48 4.25 10.51
CA ILE A 262 9.36 4.95 9.86
C ILE A 262 8.49 5.56 10.92
N ASN A 263 8.10 6.81 10.71
CA ASN A 263 7.11 7.48 11.53
C ASN A 263 6.08 8.13 10.62
N GLN A 264 4.99 7.39 10.31
CA GLN A 264 3.91 7.90 9.47
C GLN A 264 2.86 8.60 10.36
N ASP A 265 2.60 9.87 10.07
CA ASP A 265 1.39 10.57 10.52
C ASP A 265 0.70 11.19 9.29
N CYS A 266 -0.39 10.55 8.89
CA CYS A 266 -1.14 10.89 7.69
C CYS A 266 -2.34 11.82 7.94
N SER A 267 -2.56 12.24 9.19
CA SER A 267 -3.79 12.93 9.62
C SER A 267 -4.07 14.26 8.90
N SER A 268 -3.04 14.91 8.35
CA SER A 268 -3.13 16.22 7.70
C SER A 268 -3.16 16.21 6.17
N LEU A 269 -3.03 15.05 5.51
CA LEU A 269 -2.65 14.98 4.09
C LEU A 269 -3.74 14.48 3.12
N GLY A 270 -4.96 14.24 3.58
CA GLY A 270 -6.11 13.92 2.70
C GLY A 270 -5.95 12.62 1.89
N VAL A 271 -5.04 11.73 2.27
CA VAL A 271 -4.82 10.44 1.61
C VAL A 271 -6.00 9.51 1.91
N PRO A 272 -6.60 8.84 0.90
CA PRO A 272 -7.72 7.93 1.10
C PRO A 272 -7.44 6.89 2.18
N ASN A 273 -8.44 6.61 3.02
CA ASN A 273 -8.32 5.57 4.03
C ASN A 273 -8.25 4.19 3.38
N ILE A 274 -7.33 3.34 3.85
CA ILE A 274 -7.30 1.93 3.47
C ILE A 274 -8.18 1.18 4.46
N PRO A 275 -9.11 0.33 4.02
CA PRO A 275 -9.93 -0.49 4.91
C PRO A 275 -9.07 -1.55 5.62
N ALA A 276 -9.23 -1.73 6.93
CA ALA A 276 -8.48 -2.73 7.71
C ALA A 276 -9.36 -3.74 8.46
N ALA A 277 -10.49 -3.30 9.01
CA ALA A 277 -11.48 -4.18 9.64
C ALA A 277 -12.87 -3.84 9.12
N ARG A 278 -13.61 -4.87 8.74
CA ARG A 278 -15.00 -4.78 8.29
C ARG A 278 -15.90 -5.17 9.46
N SER A 279 -16.75 -4.26 9.93
CA SER A 279 -17.83 -4.60 10.85
C SER A 279 -19.12 -4.83 10.06
N VAL A 280 -19.83 -5.90 10.37
CA VAL A 280 -21.12 -6.21 9.76
C VAL A 280 -22.20 -5.72 10.72
N ALA A 281 -22.92 -4.69 10.32
CA ALA A 281 -24.17 -4.29 10.97
C ALA A 281 -25.34 -4.85 10.14
N LEU A 282 -26.29 -5.51 10.82
CA LEU A 282 -27.58 -5.79 10.22
C LEU A 282 -28.33 -4.45 10.16
N SER A 283 -28.67 -3.97 8.97
CA SER A 283 -29.63 -2.86 8.84
C SER A 283 -31.02 -3.46 8.74
N GLU A 284 -31.89 -3.08 9.66
CA GLU A 284 -33.33 -3.38 9.63
C GLU A 284 -34.06 -2.50 8.60
#